data_AF-A0A397CER0-F1
#
_entry.id   AF-A0A397CER0-F1
#
_cell.length_a   1.000
_cell.length_b   1.000
_cell.length_c   1.000
_cell.angle_alpha   90.00
_cell.angle_beta   90.00
_cell.angle_gamma   90.00
#
_symmetry.space_group_name_H-M   'P 1'
#
loop_
_entity.id
_entity.type
_entity.pdbx_description
1 polymer ?
#
loop_
_entity_poly.entity_id
_entity_poly.type
_entity_poly.pdbx_seq_one_letter_code
_entity_poly.pdbx_strand_id
1 'polypeptide(L)'
;MESYLSQPLGLYLFRRYCEAEAHGIEKLFFLQDVYAYRRIPQHNRRVLKAKAIYATYINPQQPATISSVTQPPPHHTTPQAAGASSAAAAATTPARTHPLLASTKNPGETNYAWKRESSISMTTAKELYCTFKCEAALLGVRGDLTEEIGKQLEDVNLQSGTSMLPLTLFDELEACVVSALEHHQMEGFKASLFFKRFMHFLYIQQREIGEDDFSLLRVLGRGGFGMVNGAIKRSTGKILVV
;
A
#
# COMPACT_ATOMS: atom_id res chain seq x y z
N MET A 1 0.57 16.07 -2.20
CA MET A 1 0.88 14.75 -1.58
C MET A 1 2.19 14.15 -2.10
N GLU A 2 2.44 14.18 -3.42
CA GLU A 2 3.51 13.42 -4.11
C GLU A 2 4.92 13.60 -3.54
N SER A 3 5.32 14.83 -3.17
CA SER A 3 6.65 15.11 -2.59
C SER A 3 6.96 14.28 -1.34
N TYR A 4 5.92 13.91 -0.56
CA TYR A 4 6.09 13.08 0.64
C TYR A 4 6.15 11.59 0.31
N LEU A 5 5.34 11.12 -0.65
CA LEU A 5 5.24 9.70 -1.01
C LEU A 5 6.36 9.23 -1.95
N SER A 6 7.00 10.14 -2.69
CA SER A 6 8.15 9.82 -3.54
C SER A 6 9.44 9.60 -2.74
N GLN A 7 9.51 10.11 -1.50
CA GLN A 7 10.61 9.87 -0.59
C GLN A 7 10.39 8.55 0.17
N PRO A 8 11.33 7.57 0.14
CA PRO A 8 11.14 6.28 0.81
C PRO A 8 10.80 6.38 2.31
N LEU A 9 11.39 7.36 3.01
CA LEU A 9 11.12 7.61 4.42
C LEU A 9 9.74 8.23 4.67
N GLY A 10 9.30 9.14 3.78
CA GLY A 10 7.98 9.75 3.85
C GLY A 10 6.88 8.72 3.56
N LEU A 11 7.07 7.89 2.54
CA LEU A 11 6.20 6.74 2.24
C LEU A 11 6.15 5.73 3.40
N TYR A 12 7.30 5.40 4.00
CA TYR A 12 7.35 4.51 5.16
C TYR A 12 6.55 5.08 6.34
N LEU A 13 6.78 6.34 6.73
CA LEU A 13 6.09 6.95 7.87
C LEU A 13 4.59 7.16 7.59
N PHE A 14 4.20 7.50 6.36
CA PHE A 14 2.80 7.56 5.96
C PHE A 14 2.13 6.18 5.99
N ARG A 15 2.83 5.12 5.53
CA ARG A 15 2.35 3.74 5.62
C ARG A 15 2.12 3.32 7.07
N ARG A 16 3.07 3.61 7.98
CA ARG A 16 2.92 3.31 9.43
C ARG A 16 1.76 4.09 10.06
N TYR A 17 1.51 5.32 9.62
CA TYR A 17 0.32 6.09 10.01
C TYR A 17 -0.99 5.44 9.52
N CYS A 18 -1.07 5.05 8.24
CA CYS A 18 -2.26 4.36 7.70
C CYS A 18 -2.51 2.97 8.33
N GLU A 19 -1.47 2.30 8.84
CA GLU A 19 -1.60 1.06 9.62
C GLU A 19 -2.10 1.30 11.05
N ALA A 20 -1.71 2.42 11.68
CA ALA A 20 -1.92 2.65 13.11
C ALA A 20 -3.14 3.54 13.45
N GLU A 21 -3.42 4.56 12.65
CA GLU A 21 -4.29 5.67 13.04
C GLU A 21 -5.41 5.98 12.02
N ALA A 22 -5.26 5.62 10.73
CA ALA A 22 -6.11 6.20 9.67
C ALA A 22 -6.34 5.29 8.45
N HIS A 23 -6.97 4.14 8.68
CA HIS A 23 -7.51 3.18 7.70
C HIS A 23 -7.37 3.59 6.21
N GLY A 24 -6.31 3.10 5.56
CA GLY A 24 -6.01 3.37 4.15
C GLY A 24 -4.84 2.55 3.61
N ILE A 25 -4.50 1.46 4.29
CA ILE A 25 -3.33 0.64 3.97
C ILE A 25 -3.52 -0.15 2.67
N GLU A 26 -4.77 -0.49 2.35
CA GLU A 26 -5.20 -1.20 1.14
C GLU A 26 -5.01 -0.33 -0.11
N LYS A 27 -5.28 0.97 0.02
CA LYS A 27 -4.98 1.97 -1.01
C LYS A 27 -3.47 2.04 -1.27
N LEU A 28 -2.64 2.00 -0.23
CA LEU A 28 -1.17 1.98 -0.38
C LEU A 28 -0.64 0.67 -0.99
N PHE A 29 -1.23 -0.47 -0.65
CA PHE A 29 -0.87 -1.75 -1.27
C PHE A 29 -1.29 -1.81 -2.75
N PHE A 30 -2.47 -1.32 -3.10
CA PHE A 30 -2.91 -1.16 -4.49
C PHE A 30 -1.92 -0.31 -5.29
N LEU A 31 -1.49 0.84 -4.77
CA LEU A 31 -0.49 1.69 -5.43
C LEU A 31 0.84 0.96 -5.66
N GLN A 32 1.35 0.24 -4.67
CA GLN A 32 2.57 -0.58 -4.82
C GLN A 32 2.40 -1.70 -5.86
N ASP A 33 1.22 -2.31 -5.91
CA ASP A 33 0.91 -3.37 -6.86
C ASP A 33 0.76 -2.86 -8.30
N VAL A 34 0.20 -1.67 -8.50
CA VAL A 34 0.15 -0.97 -9.79
C VAL A 34 1.56 -0.56 -10.26
N TYR A 35 2.40 -0.07 -9.36
CA TYR A 35 3.81 0.20 -9.67
C TYR A 35 4.58 -1.08 -10.02
N ALA A 36 4.33 -2.19 -9.32
CA ALA A 36 4.89 -3.48 -9.67
C ALA A 36 4.38 -3.98 -11.04
N TYR A 37 3.08 -3.82 -11.33
CA TYR A 37 2.44 -4.19 -12.60
C TYR A 37 3.12 -3.52 -13.81
N ARG A 38 3.34 -2.20 -13.76
CA ARG A 38 3.99 -1.45 -14.86
C ARG A 38 5.41 -1.96 -15.15
N ARG A 39 6.10 -2.49 -14.15
CA ARG A 39 7.49 -2.98 -14.24
C ARG A 39 7.62 -4.45 -14.66
N ILE A 40 6.53 -5.17 -14.93
CA ILE A 40 6.59 -6.55 -15.42
C ILE A 40 6.81 -6.55 -16.95
N PRO A 41 7.96 -7.06 -17.46
CA PRO A 41 8.22 -7.08 -18.90
C PRO A 41 7.35 -8.12 -19.64
N GLN A 42 7.18 -9.31 -19.08
CA GLN A 42 6.45 -10.40 -19.74
C GLN A 42 4.93 -10.17 -19.68
N HIS A 43 4.28 -10.05 -20.84
CA HIS A 43 2.85 -9.76 -20.95
C HIS A 43 1.97 -10.77 -20.18
N ASN A 44 2.22 -12.07 -20.31
CA ASN A 44 1.48 -13.11 -19.57
C ASN A 44 1.54 -12.92 -18.03
N ARG A 45 2.72 -12.63 -17.47
CA ARG A 45 2.88 -12.32 -16.05
C ARG A 45 2.20 -11.00 -15.66
N ARG A 46 2.19 -10.02 -16.56
CA ARG A 46 1.51 -8.73 -16.38
C ARG A 46 -0.02 -8.91 -16.30
N VAL A 47 -0.61 -9.74 -17.17
CA VAL A 47 -2.03 -10.10 -17.12
C VAL A 47 -2.38 -10.80 -15.82
N LEU A 48 -1.57 -11.77 -15.35
CA LEU A 48 -1.77 -12.41 -14.06
C LEU A 48 -1.74 -11.40 -12.89
N LYS A 49 -0.82 -10.44 -12.93
CA LYS A 49 -0.75 -9.37 -11.91
C LYS A 49 -1.97 -8.45 -11.94
N ALA A 50 -2.46 -8.06 -13.13
CA ALA A 50 -3.67 -7.24 -13.24
C ALA A 50 -4.92 -7.98 -12.75
N LYS A 51 -5.08 -9.26 -13.10
CA LYS A 51 -6.17 -10.11 -12.57
C LYS A 51 -6.12 -10.20 -11.04
N ALA A 52 -4.93 -10.35 -10.46
CA ALA A 52 -4.74 -10.34 -9.01
C ALA A 52 -5.11 -8.98 -8.37
N ILE A 53 -4.70 -7.87 -8.97
CA ILE A 53 -5.08 -6.50 -8.54
C ILE A 53 -6.60 -6.34 -8.57
N TYR A 54 -7.25 -6.71 -9.67
CA TYR A 54 -8.69 -6.60 -9.84
C TYR A 54 -9.45 -7.41 -8.78
N ALA A 55 -9.12 -8.69 -8.62
CA ALA A 55 -9.75 -9.58 -7.63
C ALA A 55 -9.48 -9.18 -6.16
N THR A 56 -8.37 -8.49 -5.88
CA THR A 56 -7.99 -8.10 -4.51
C THR A 56 -8.63 -6.76 -4.10
N TYR A 57 -8.65 -5.77 -4.99
CA TYR A 57 -9.00 -4.38 -4.62
C TYR A 57 -10.28 -3.84 -5.27
N ILE A 58 -10.69 -4.38 -6.43
CA ILE A 58 -11.81 -3.84 -7.23
C ILE A 58 -13.06 -4.70 -7.06
N ASN A 59 -12.93 -6.01 -7.25
CA ASN A 59 -13.99 -7.00 -7.02
C ASN A 59 -13.56 -8.05 -5.99
N PRO A 60 -13.38 -7.67 -4.71
CA PRO A 60 -13.12 -8.62 -3.64
C PRO A 60 -14.36 -9.50 -3.43
N GLN A 61 -14.30 -10.72 -3.94
CA GLN A 61 -15.28 -11.76 -3.63
C GLN A 61 -15.32 -11.94 -2.11
N GLN A 62 -16.49 -11.71 -1.49
CA GLN A 62 -16.66 -12.02 -0.08
C GLN A 62 -16.37 -13.52 0.13
N PRO A 63 -15.62 -13.91 1.19
CA PRO A 63 -15.44 -15.32 1.50
C PRO A 63 -16.83 -15.93 1.69
N ALA A 64 -17.17 -16.92 0.86
CA ALA A 64 -18.49 -17.53 0.85
C ALA A 64 -18.84 -17.98 2.27
N THR A 65 -19.90 -17.40 2.84
CA THR A 65 -20.35 -17.75 4.18
C THR A 65 -20.75 -19.22 4.16
N ILE A 66 -19.93 -20.07 4.80
CA ILE A 66 -20.28 -21.47 5.02
C ILE A 66 -21.41 -21.48 6.06
N SER A 67 -22.64 -21.34 5.57
CA SER A 67 -23.85 -21.58 6.34
C SER A 67 -23.89 -23.05 6.72
N SER A 68 -23.25 -23.40 7.84
CA SER A 68 -23.40 -24.69 8.48
C SER A 68 -24.87 -24.87 8.88
N VAL A 69 -25.63 -25.61 8.07
CA VAL A 69 -26.99 -26.05 8.40
C VAL A 69 -26.87 -27.08 9.51
N THR A 70 -26.87 -26.62 10.75
CA THR A 70 -26.97 -27.50 11.92
C THR A 70 -28.43 -27.90 12.10
N GLN A 71 -28.82 -29.05 11.55
CA GLN A 71 -30.10 -29.68 11.89
C GLN A 71 -30.08 -30.13 13.37
N PRO A 72 -31.15 -29.88 14.15
CA PRO A 72 -31.26 -30.38 15.52
C PRO A 72 -31.91 -31.79 15.58
N PRO A 73 -31.31 -32.79 16.23
CA PRO A 73 -31.98 -34.02 16.63
C PRO A 73 -32.80 -33.84 17.94
N PRO A 74 -33.78 -34.73 18.24
CA PRO A 74 -34.86 -34.45 19.18
C PRO A 74 -34.60 -34.78 20.67
N HIS A 75 -35.48 -34.20 21.48
CA HIS A 75 -35.63 -34.24 22.95
C HIS A 75 -35.52 -35.60 23.66
N HIS A 76 -34.87 -35.60 24.84
CA HIS A 76 -35.26 -36.34 26.05
C HIS A 76 -34.98 -35.48 27.31
N THR A 77 -35.58 -35.78 28.47
CA THR A 77 -36.06 -34.74 29.42
C THR A 77 -35.55 -34.83 30.87
N THR A 78 -35.04 -33.70 31.43
CA THR A 78 -35.11 -33.24 32.87
C THR A 78 -34.45 -34.06 34.02
N PRO A 79 -34.26 -33.51 35.26
CA PRO A 79 -34.19 -32.10 35.72
C PRO A 79 -33.07 -31.74 36.76
N GLN A 80 -33.01 -30.45 37.13
CA GLN A 80 -32.44 -29.84 38.38
C GLN A 80 -30.89 -29.77 38.55
N ALA A 81 -30.31 -28.76 39.22
CA ALA A 81 -30.87 -27.71 40.11
C ALA A 81 -30.30 -26.29 39.84
N ALA A 82 -30.76 -25.28 40.61
CA ALA A 82 -30.68 -23.85 40.28
C ALA A 82 -29.57 -23.03 40.99
N GLY A 83 -29.23 -21.88 40.41
CA GLY A 83 -28.45 -20.80 41.04
C GLY A 83 -28.39 -19.53 40.18
N ALA A 84 -28.99 -18.42 40.64
CA ALA A 84 -28.81 -17.07 40.08
C ALA A 84 -27.51 -16.43 40.66
N SER A 85 -26.93 -15.30 40.24
CA SER A 85 -27.30 -14.18 39.33
C SER A 85 -26.02 -13.73 38.57
N SER A 86 -25.92 -12.67 37.76
CA SER A 86 -26.80 -11.52 37.46
C SER A 86 -26.67 -11.07 35.98
N ALA A 87 -26.38 -9.79 35.69
CA ALA A 87 -26.26 -9.22 34.34
C ALA A 87 -25.10 -8.21 34.21
N ALA A 88 -24.47 -8.17 33.04
CA ALA A 88 -23.76 -7.01 32.51
C ALA A 88 -23.80 -7.06 30.97
N ALA A 89 -24.57 -6.17 30.34
CA ALA A 89 -24.66 -6.10 28.89
C ALA A 89 -23.48 -5.29 28.32
N ALA A 90 -22.64 -5.94 27.51
CA ALA A 90 -21.61 -5.28 26.71
C ALA A 90 -21.85 -5.58 25.23
N ALA A 91 -22.00 -4.53 24.42
CA ALA A 91 -22.29 -4.66 23.00
C ALA A 91 -21.08 -5.28 22.25
N THR A 92 -21.27 -6.47 21.68
CA THR A 92 -20.26 -7.16 20.88
C THR A 92 -20.20 -6.57 19.48
N THR A 93 -19.31 -5.60 19.28
CA THR A 93 -18.93 -5.15 17.93
C THR A 93 -18.14 -6.26 17.24
N PRO A 94 -18.56 -6.78 16.06
CA PRO A 94 -17.80 -7.81 15.36
C PRO A 94 -16.55 -7.18 14.75
N ALA A 95 -15.39 -7.44 15.37
CA ALA A 95 -14.10 -7.04 14.83
C ALA A 95 -13.88 -7.73 13.48
N ARG A 96 -13.81 -6.95 12.39
CA ARG A 96 -13.42 -7.45 11.06
C ARG A 96 -11.95 -7.84 11.06
N THR A 97 -11.65 -9.05 11.53
CA THR A 97 -10.35 -9.68 11.37
C THR A 97 -10.15 -10.11 9.91
N HIS A 98 -9.79 -9.14 9.07
CA HIS A 98 -9.10 -9.46 7.82
C HIS A 98 -7.81 -10.21 8.18
N PRO A 99 -7.42 -11.27 7.44
CA PRO A 99 -6.13 -11.91 7.64
C PRO A 99 -5.03 -10.91 7.28
N LEU A 100 -4.48 -10.28 8.32
CA LEU A 100 -3.32 -9.41 8.24
C LEU A 100 -2.19 -10.19 7.58
N LEU A 101 -1.85 -9.82 6.34
CA LEU A 101 -0.59 -10.20 5.72
C LEU A 101 0.53 -9.42 6.42
N ALA A 102 0.82 -9.84 7.66
CA ALA A 102 1.85 -9.26 8.49
C ALA A 102 3.20 -9.45 7.81
N SER A 103 3.70 -8.39 7.18
CA SER A 103 5.03 -8.38 6.57
C SER A 103 6.08 -8.46 7.69
N THR A 104 6.52 -9.67 8.02
CA THR A 104 7.57 -10.00 9.00
C THR A 104 8.97 -9.56 8.58
N LYS A 105 9.11 -8.88 7.44
CA LYS A 105 10.39 -8.40 6.90
C LYS A 105 10.92 -7.20 7.67
N ASN A 106 12.25 -7.15 7.82
CA ASN A 106 12.91 -6.06 8.51
C ASN A 106 12.62 -4.70 7.81
N PRO A 107 12.62 -3.56 8.53
CA PRO A 107 12.33 -2.24 7.94
C PRO A 107 13.24 -1.82 6.77
N GLY A 108 14.41 -2.46 6.59
CA GLY A 108 15.32 -2.24 5.47
C GLY A 108 15.22 -3.24 4.32
N GLU A 109 14.45 -4.33 4.44
CA GLU A 109 14.28 -5.37 3.40
C GLU A 109 13.03 -5.13 2.54
N THR A 110 12.12 -4.30 3.03
CA THR A 110 10.89 -3.91 2.36
C THR A 110 11.20 -2.82 1.35
N ASN A 111 11.12 -3.16 0.06
CA ASN A 111 11.16 -2.18 -1.03
C ASN A 111 9.87 -1.34 -1.00
N TYR A 112 9.83 -0.32 -0.14
CA TYR A 112 8.82 0.73 -0.15
C TYR A 112 9.06 1.64 -1.36
N ALA A 113 8.76 1.11 -2.54
CA ALA A 113 8.87 1.80 -3.82
C ALA A 113 7.46 1.98 -4.40
N TRP A 114 6.98 3.21 -4.37
CA TRP A 114 5.93 3.68 -5.26
C TRP A 114 6.36 5.02 -5.82
N LYS A 115 6.15 5.20 -7.12
CA LYS A 115 6.30 6.47 -7.82
C LYS A 115 5.10 6.59 -8.74
N ARG A 116 4.40 7.73 -8.70
CA ARG A 116 3.41 8.05 -9.73
C ARG A 116 4.14 8.18 -11.06
N GLU A 117 3.78 7.32 -12.01
CA GLU A 117 4.28 7.33 -13.38
C GLU A 117 3.18 7.71 -14.39
N SER A 118 1.92 7.74 -13.96
CA SER A 118 0.82 8.32 -14.72
C SER A 118 1.03 9.81 -14.97
N SER A 119 0.71 10.26 -16.18
CA SER A 119 0.76 11.67 -16.61
C SER A 119 -0.48 12.49 -16.22
N ILE A 120 -1.45 11.89 -15.52
CA ILE A 120 -2.70 12.57 -15.12
C ILE A 120 -2.38 13.69 -14.10
N SER A 121 -2.83 14.91 -14.42
CA SER A 121 -2.63 16.08 -13.57
C SER A 121 -3.35 15.96 -12.23
N MET A 122 -2.86 16.63 -11.18
CA MET A 122 -3.50 16.57 -9.86
C MET A 122 -4.90 17.21 -9.82
N THR A 123 -5.22 18.14 -10.73
CA THR A 123 -6.58 18.70 -10.85
C THR A 123 -7.53 17.69 -11.48
N THR A 124 -7.13 17.10 -12.63
CA THR A 124 -7.89 16.03 -13.30
C THR A 124 -8.08 14.82 -12.38
N ALA A 125 -7.05 14.43 -11.62
CA ALA A 125 -7.11 13.35 -10.63
C ALA A 125 -8.14 13.60 -9.52
N LYS A 126 -8.41 14.86 -9.17
CA LYS A 126 -9.41 15.25 -8.15
C LYS A 126 -10.81 15.28 -8.74
N GLU A 127 -10.96 15.78 -9.96
CA GLU A 127 -12.22 15.76 -10.71
C GLU A 127 -12.70 14.32 -10.94
N LEU A 128 -11.84 13.45 -11.47
CA LEU A 128 -12.10 12.01 -11.62
C LEU A 128 -12.47 11.36 -10.28
N TYR A 129 -11.77 11.71 -9.20
CA TYR A 129 -12.08 11.18 -7.87
C TYR A 129 -13.47 11.60 -7.40
N CYS A 130 -13.86 12.87 -7.58
CA CYS A 130 -15.19 13.35 -7.23
C CYS A 130 -16.29 12.63 -8.03
N THR A 131 -16.06 12.37 -9.32
CA THR A 131 -17.01 11.64 -10.19
C THR A 131 -17.23 10.20 -9.75
N PHE A 132 -16.16 9.47 -9.38
CA PHE A 132 -16.22 8.04 -9.05
C PHE A 132 -16.13 7.73 -7.54
N LYS A 133 -16.33 8.72 -6.66
CA LYS A 133 -16.22 8.54 -5.21
C LYS A 133 -17.24 7.53 -4.68
N CYS A 134 -16.77 6.48 -4.02
CA CYS A 134 -17.62 5.48 -3.37
C CYS A 134 -16.99 4.99 -2.06
N GLU A 135 -17.45 5.50 -0.90
CA GLU A 135 -16.90 5.15 0.42
C GLU A 135 -17.16 3.69 0.83
N ALA A 136 -18.15 3.03 0.23
CA ALA A 136 -18.41 1.61 0.43
C ALA A 136 -17.40 0.68 -0.28
N ALA A 137 -16.61 1.21 -1.24
CA ALA A 137 -15.58 0.46 -1.94
C ALA A 137 -14.23 0.53 -1.20
N LEU A 138 -13.45 -0.55 -1.23
CA LEU A 138 -12.17 -0.66 -0.51
C LEU A 138 -11.18 0.48 -0.88
N LEU A 139 -11.11 0.79 -2.17
CA LEU A 139 -10.29 1.87 -2.72
C LEU A 139 -10.92 3.27 -2.57
N GLY A 140 -12.17 3.38 -2.09
CA GLY A 140 -12.93 4.64 -2.05
C GLY A 140 -13.47 5.10 -3.41
N VAL A 141 -13.41 4.23 -4.42
CA VAL A 141 -13.70 4.51 -5.84
C VAL A 141 -14.51 3.35 -6.43
N ARG A 142 -15.58 3.64 -7.18
CA ARG A 142 -16.40 2.65 -7.91
C ARG A 142 -17.19 3.31 -9.05
N GLY A 143 -17.54 2.54 -10.08
CA GLY A 143 -18.37 2.97 -11.22
C GLY A 143 -17.76 2.49 -12.54
N ASP A 144 -18.09 3.18 -13.63
CA ASP A 144 -17.68 2.86 -15.01
C ASP A 144 -16.17 2.57 -15.13
N LEU A 145 -15.33 3.37 -14.47
CA LEU A 145 -13.88 3.18 -14.39
C LEU A 145 -13.47 1.78 -13.87
N THR A 146 -14.17 1.27 -12.86
CA THR A 146 -13.89 -0.07 -12.31
C THR A 146 -14.47 -1.19 -13.17
N GLU A 147 -15.54 -0.94 -13.91
CA GLU A 147 -16.19 -1.92 -14.78
C GLU A 147 -15.43 -2.09 -16.11
N GLU A 148 -14.94 -0.99 -16.70
CA GLU A 148 -14.13 -1.01 -17.92
C GLU A 148 -12.78 -1.72 -17.71
N ILE A 149 -12.15 -1.58 -16.53
CA ILE A 149 -10.97 -2.40 -16.17
C ILE A 149 -11.31 -3.89 -16.12
N GLY A 150 -12.50 -4.25 -15.61
CA GLY A 150 -12.98 -5.63 -15.58
C GLY A 150 -13.16 -6.20 -16.98
N LYS A 151 -13.88 -5.48 -17.83
CA LYS A 151 -14.13 -5.81 -19.24
C LYS A 151 -12.83 -6.01 -20.03
N GLN A 152 -11.84 -5.12 -19.90
CA GLN A 152 -10.54 -5.29 -20.57
C GLN A 152 -9.79 -6.56 -20.12
N LEU A 153 -9.97 -7.00 -18.86
CA LEU A 153 -9.38 -8.24 -18.35
C LEU A 153 -10.13 -9.50 -18.82
N GLU A 154 -11.43 -9.39 -19.10
CA GLU A 154 -12.25 -10.43 -19.72
C GLU A 154 -11.94 -10.57 -21.23
N ASP A 155 -11.87 -9.46 -21.96
CA ASP A 155 -11.50 -9.44 -23.39
C ASP A 155 -10.12 -10.05 -23.63
N VAL A 156 -9.12 -9.73 -22.79
CA VAL A 156 -7.78 -10.33 -22.85
C VAL A 156 -7.79 -11.82 -22.48
N ASN A 157 -8.79 -12.31 -21.73
CA ASN A 157 -8.96 -13.74 -21.46
C ASN A 157 -9.54 -14.51 -22.65
N LEU A 158 -10.41 -13.87 -23.44
CA LEU A 158 -11.05 -14.45 -24.63
C LEU A 158 -10.13 -14.39 -25.86
N GLN A 159 -9.43 -13.27 -26.07
CA GLN A 159 -8.63 -12.98 -27.26
C GLN A 159 -7.16 -13.42 -27.10
N SER A 160 -6.95 -14.71 -26.82
CA SER A 160 -5.70 -15.35 -26.34
C SER A 160 -4.44 -15.26 -27.23
N GLY A 161 -4.41 -14.38 -28.23
CA GLY A 161 -3.22 -14.10 -29.06
C GLY A 161 -3.01 -12.65 -29.53
N THR A 162 -3.98 -11.74 -29.39
CA THR A 162 -3.94 -10.44 -30.10
C THR A 162 -4.02 -9.20 -29.19
N SER A 163 -4.73 -9.26 -28.06
CA SER A 163 -4.95 -8.07 -27.21
C SER A 163 -3.82 -7.86 -26.20
N MET A 164 -3.00 -6.82 -26.39
CA MET A 164 -1.97 -6.42 -25.44
C MET A 164 -2.52 -5.49 -24.35
N LEU A 165 -2.63 -6.03 -23.13
CA LEU A 165 -3.01 -5.28 -21.93
C LEU A 165 -2.08 -4.06 -21.70
N PRO A 166 -2.60 -2.81 -21.67
CA PRO A 166 -1.79 -1.60 -21.63
C PRO A 166 -1.13 -1.36 -20.27
N LEU A 167 0.06 -0.74 -20.27
CA LEU A 167 0.74 -0.32 -19.04
C LEU A 167 -0.09 0.72 -18.25
N THR A 168 -0.95 1.47 -18.95
CA THR A 168 -1.79 2.54 -18.42
C THR A 168 -3.15 2.08 -17.89
N LEU A 169 -3.44 0.75 -17.87
CA LEU A 169 -4.73 0.18 -17.45
C LEU A 169 -5.26 0.73 -16.11
N PHE A 170 -4.36 1.02 -15.18
CA PHE A 170 -4.71 1.49 -13.83
C PHE A 170 -4.43 2.98 -13.61
N ASP A 171 -4.10 3.77 -14.64
CA ASP A 171 -3.66 5.16 -14.47
C ASP A 171 -4.74 6.06 -13.86
N GLU A 172 -5.96 6.01 -14.37
CA GLU A 172 -7.10 6.76 -13.83
C GLU A 172 -7.48 6.29 -12.42
N LEU A 173 -7.44 4.98 -12.16
CA LEU A 173 -7.73 4.43 -10.84
C LEU A 173 -6.61 4.77 -9.83
N GLU A 174 -5.33 4.79 -10.24
CA GLU A 174 -4.20 5.30 -9.46
C GLU A 174 -4.39 6.78 -9.13
N ALA A 175 -4.78 7.59 -10.12
CA ALA A 175 -5.07 9.01 -9.93
C ALA A 175 -6.18 9.21 -8.89
N CYS A 176 -7.32 8.51 -9.03
CA CYS A 176 -8.41 8.53 -8.08
C CYS A 176 -8.00 8.06 -6.67
N VAL A 177 -7.23 6.98 -6.55
CA VAL A 177 -6.80 6.44 -5.23
C VAL A 177 -5.82 7.38 -4.53
N VAL A 178 -4.90 8.04 -5.25
CA VAL A 178 -4.02 9.04 -4.65
C VAL A 178 -4.80 10.29 -4.25
N SER A 179 -5.79 10.73 -5.03
CA SER A 179 -6.71 11.81 -4.63
C SER A 179 -7.52 11.45 -3.39
N ALA A 180 -8.01 10.21 -3.28
CA ALA A 180 -8.68 9.71 -2.09
C ALA A 180 -7.75 9.75 -0.86
N LEU A 181 -6.48 9.35 -1.02
CA LEU A 181 -5.48 9.42 0.04
C LEU A 181 -5.10 10.86 0.43
N GLU A 182 -5.05 11.78 -0.53
CA GLU A 182 -4.83 13.20 -0.26
C GLU A 182 -6.04 13.84 0.46
N HIS A 183 -7.26 13.38 0.18
CA HIS A 183 -8.47 13.92 0.81
C HIS A 183 -8.68 13.42 2.25
N HIS A 184 -8.54 12.12 2.53
CA HIS A 184 -8.94 11.55 3.85
C HIS A 184 -7.76 11.38 4.83
N GLN A 185 -6.55 11.05 4.35
CA GLN A 185 -5.43 10.68 5.23
C GLN A 185 -4.37 11.79 5.39
N MET A 186 -4.23 12.74 4.45
CA MET A 186 -3.14 13.72 4.52
C MET A 186 -3.24 14.73 5.66
N GLU A 187 -4.45 15.18 6.02
CA GLU A 187 -4.62 16.16 7.11
C GLU A 187 -4.28 15.53 8.47
N GLY A 188 -4.89 14.39 8.78
CA GLY A 188 -4.57 13.62 9.98
C GLY A 188 -3.10 13.18 10.03
N PHE A 189 -2.49 12.81 8.89
CA PHE A 189 -1.06 12.51 8.85
C PHE A 189 -0.23 13.71 9.30
N LYS A 190 -0.49 14.91 8.77
CA LYS A 190 0.23 16.14 9.14
C LYS A 190 0.10 16.48 10.64
N ALA A 191 -1.04 16.15 11.26
CA ALA A 191 -1.24 16.30 12.70
C ALA A 191 -0.52 15.22 13.55
N SER A 192 -0.30 14.03 12.99
CA SER A 192 0.22 12.84 13.69
C SER A 192 1.66 12.96 14.19
N LEU A 193 2.04 12.07 15.12
CA LEU A 193 3.44 11.90 15.54
C LEU A 193 4.34 11.35 14.42
N PHE A 194 3.78 10.66 13.42
CA PHE A 194 4.53 10.14 12.27
C PHE A 194 5.06 11.29 11.39
N PHE A 195 4.26 12.33 11.15
CA PHE A 195 4.71 13.50 10.41
C PHE A 195 5.70 14.35 11.20
N LYS A 196 5.54 14.48 12.53
CA LYS A 196 6.55 15.13 13.40
C LYS A 196 7.90 14.41 13.31
N ARG A 197 7.91 13.07 13.33
CA ARG A 197 9.12 12.26 13.09
C ARG A 197 9.69 12.48 11.69
N PHE A 198 8.85 12.53 10.66
CA PHE A 198 9.27 12.80 9.29
C PHE A 198 9.96 14.16 9.15
N MET A 199 9.36 15.23 9.70
CA MET A 199 9.98 16.58 9.72
C MET A 199 11.31 16.60 10.47
N HIS A 200 11.43 15.90 11.60
CA HIS A 200 12.71 15.77 12.31
C HIS A 200 13.79 15.09 11.45
N PHE A 201 13.44 14.03 10.72
CA PHE A 201 14.38 13.41 9.77
C PHE A 201 14.72 14.29 8.56
N LEU A 202 13.80 15.12 8.07
CA LEU A 202 14.13 16.10 7.02
C LEU A 202 15.11 17.16 7.54
N TYR A 203 14.92 17.64 8.78
CA TYR A 203 15.84 18.58 9.41
C TYR A 203 17.24 17.97 9.59
N ILE A 204 17.36 16.73 10.07
CA ILE A 204 18.65 16.03 10.16
C ILE A 204 19.32 15.88 8.78
N GLN A 205 18.54 15.68 7.71
CA GLN A 205 19.07 15.59 6.33
C GLN A 205 19.58 16.92 5.76
N GLN A 206 19.21 18.07 6.34
CA GLN A 206 19.75 19.38 5.96
C GLN A 206 21.13 19.66 6.56
N ARG A 207 21.61 18.83 7.51
CA ARG A 207 22.94 18.99 8.08
C ARG A 207 24.00 18.77 7.01
N GLU A 208 24.92 19.72 6.89
CA GLU A 208 26.08 19.61 6.00
C GLU A 208 26.89 18.34 6.30
N ILE A 209 27.53 17.82 5.25
CA ILE A 209 28.34 16.61 5.28
C ILE A 209 29.78 17.01 4.96
N GLY A 210 30.69 16.82 5.90
CA GLY A 210 32.12 17.12 5.76
C GLY A 210 32.99 15.87 5.69
N GLU A 211 34.29 16.04 5.54
CA GLU A 211 35.26 14.94 5.56
C GLU A 211 35.21 14.14 6.89
N ASP A 212 34.95 14.84 8.00
CA ASP A 212 34.78 14.26 9.34
C ASP A 212 33.57 13.33 9.51
N ASP A 213 32.64 13.29 8.56
CA ASP A 213 31.58 12.27 8.53
C ASP A 213 32.07 10.91 8.04
N PHE A 214 33.29 10.84 7.52
CA PHE A 214 33.85 9.65 6.90
C PHE A 214 35.12 9.18 7.60
N SER A 215 35.33 7.87 7.57
CA SER A 215 36.61 7.24 7.86
C SER A 215 37.11 6.61 6.57
N LEU A 216 38.19 7.16 6.00
CA LEU A 216 38.83 6.58 4.81
C LEU A 216 39.41 5.20 5.14
N LEU A 217 39.20 4.26 4.23
CA LEU A 217 39.77 2.93 4.20
C LEU A 217 40.92 2.91 3.17
N ARG A 218 41.26 1.72 2.67
CA ARG A 218 42.27 1.57 1.62
C ARG A 218 41.87 2.25 0.31
N VAL A 219 42.89 2.68 -0.43
CA VAL A 219 42.78 3.04 -1.86
C VAL A 219 42.25 1.84 -2.64
N LEU A 220 41.28 2.09 -3.52
CA LEU A 220 40.69 1.14 -4.45
C LEU A 220 41.17 1.36 -5.89
N GLY A 221 41.49 2.60 -6.26
CA GLY A 221 41.97 2.94 -7.60
C GLY A 221 42.73 4.27 -7.65
N ARG A 222 43.46 4.49 -8.75
CA ARG A 222 44.17 5.75 -9.06
C ARG A 222 43.93 6.10 -10.53
N GLY A 223 43.76 7.39 -10.82
CA GLY A 223 43.56 7.90 -12.18
C GLY A 223 44.03 9.35 -12.32
N GLY A 224 43.86 9.93 -13.51
CA GLY A 224 44.37 11.27 -13.83
C GLY A 224 43.78 12.42 -12.98
N PHE A 225 42.65 12.19 -12.31
CA PHE A 225 41.97 13.17 -11.46
C PHE A 225 42.08 12.86 -9.95
N GLY A 226 42.91 11.89 -9.54
CA GLY A 226 43.17 11.59 -8.14
C GLY A 226 43.08 10.11 -7.75
N MET A 227 42.77 9.86 -6.49
CA MET A 227 42.67 8.53 -5.90
C MET A 227 41.24 8.25 -5.46
N VAL A 228 40.78 7.02 -5.69
CA VAL A 228 39.48 6.52 -5.25
C VAL A 228 39.70 5.62 -4.04
N ASN A 229 39.02 5.91 -2.94
CA ASN A 229 39.13 5.20 -1.66
C ASN A 229 37.84 4.48 -1.32
N GLY A 230 37.93 3.40 -0.54
CA GLY A 230 36.80 2.98 0.27
C GLY A 230 36.64 3.97 1.43
N ALA A 231 35.41 4.27 1.84
CA ALA A 231 35.15 5.06 3.04
C ALA A 231 33.98 4.48 3.83
N ILE A 232 33.95 4.70 5.14
CA ILE A 232 32.79 4.37 5.99
C ILE A 232 32.16 5.68 6.44
N LYS A 233 30.86 5.87 6.16
CA LYS A 233 30.09 6.96 6.76
C LYS A 233 29.88 6.68 8.25
N ARG A 234 30.60 7.41 9.12
CA ARG A 234 30.69 7.18 10.57
C ARG A 234 29.32 7.03 11.24
N SER A 235 28.36 7.87 10.87
CA SER A 235 27.00 7.89 11.44
C SER A 235 26.11 6.71 11.06
N THR A 236 26.45 5.92 10.03
CA THR A 236 25.57 4.81 9.55
C THR A 236 26.30 3.49 9.34
N GLY A 237 27.64 3.45 9.48
CA GLY A 237 28.45 2.28 9.17
C GLY A 237 28.45 1.88 7.68
N LYS A 238 27.80 2.66 6.80
CA LYS A 238 27.69 2.34 5.37
C LYS A 238 29.04 2.54 4.70
N ILE A 239 29.50 1.49 4.03
CA ILE A 239 30.67 1.54 3.15
C ILE A 239 30.27 2.24 1.85
N LEU A 240 31.10 3.18 1.42
CA LEU A 240 30.97 3.98 0.22
C LEU A 240 32.30 3.96 -0.54
N VAL A 241 32.28 4.46 -1.77
CA VAL A 241 33.45 4.74 -2.58
C VAL A 241 33.51 6.25 -2.79
N VAL A 242 34.67 6.85 -2.52
CA VAL A 242 34.89 8.31 -2.52
C VAL A 242 36.19 8.61 -3.26
#